data_AF-A0A919WHP6-F1
#
_entry.id   AF-A0A919WHP6-F1
#
_cell.length_a   1.000
_cell.length_b   1.000
_cell.length_c   1.000
_cell.angle_alpha   90.00
_cell.angle_beta   90.00
_cell.angle_gamma   90.00
#
_symmetry.space_group_name_H-M   'P 1'
#
loop_
_entity.id
_entity.type
_entity.pdbx_description
1 polymer ?
#
loop_
_entity_poly.entity_id
_entity_poly.type
_entity_poly.pdbx_seq_one_letter_code
_entity_poly.pdbx_strand_id
1 'polypeptide(L)'
;MTKQGDPFIIHTNLGQYVAKNIIIATDPFQIPHIPVIAKELSNNVIQLHSSQYKNNRQLVDGNVLVVGGGNSGAQIATELSGERETYIAVSKKLNYFPLLLCKRSIFWWLIN
;
A
#
# COMPACT_ATOMS: atom_id res chain seq x y z
N MET A 1 14.99 -18.50 5.05
CA MET A 1 16.39 -18.42 5.52
C MET A 1 16.46 -19.08 6.88
N THR A 2 17.53 -19.81 7.18
CA THR A 2 17.67 -20.51 8.46
C THR A 2 19.03 -20.14 9.04
N LYS A 3 19.07 -19.62 10.27
CA LYS A 3 20.33 -19.33 10.95
C LYS A 3 20.77 -20.59 11.70
N GLN A 4 21.69 -21.36 11.11
CA GLN A 4 22.36 -22.48 11.77
C GLN A 4 23.81 -22.11 12.12
N GLY A 5 24.00 -21.02 12.88
CA GLY A 5 25.32 -20.48 13.21
C GLY A 5 25.75 -19.31 12.32
N ASP A 6 27.07 -19.10 12.19
CA ASP A 6 27.72 -18.25 11.19
C ASP A 6 28.45 -19.21 10.23
N PRO A 7 28.20 -19.19 8.91
CA PRO A 7 27.42 -18.23 8.11
C PRO A 7 25.91 -18.54 7.96
N PHE A 8 25.14 -17.55 7.52
CA PHE A 8 23.75 -17.73 7.12
C PHE A 8 23.61 -18.56 5.83
N ILE A 9 22.61 -19.43 5.80
CA ILE A 9 22.23 -20.22 4.62
C ILE A 9 20.97 -19.62 3.99
N ILE A 10 21.09 -19.25 2.71
CA ILE A 10 20.05 -18.60 1.91
C ILE A 10 19.57 -19.59 0.86
N HIS A 11 18.29 -19.95 0.92
CA HIS A 11 17.64 -20.77 -0.10
C HIS A 11 16.94 -19.85 -1.10
N THR A 12 17.24 -20.03 -2.38
CA THR A 12 16.61 -19.34 -3.49
C THR A 12 16.12 -20.37 -4.52
N ASN A 13 15.30 -19.94 -5.48
CA ASN A 13 14.91 -20.77 -6.62
C ASN A 13 16.07 -21.09 -7.58
N LEU A 14 17.23 -20.44 -7.43
CA LEU A 14 18.45 -20.69 -8.19
C LEU A 14 19.47 -21.55 -7.45
N GLY A 15 19.10 -22.04 -6.25
CA GLY A 15 19.97 -22.83 -5.39
C GLY A 15 20.34 -22.11 -4.09
N GLN A 16 21.40 -22.59 -3.46
CA GLN A 16 21.78 -22.21 -2.10
C GLN A 16 23.00 -21.28 -2.10
N TYR A 17 22.91 -20.20 -1.33
CA TYR A 17 24.01 -19.26 -1.10
C TYR A 17 24.38 -19.23 0.39
N VAL A 18 25.62 -18.84 0.66
CA VAL A 18 26.17 -18.72 2.00
C VAL A 18 26.71 -17.32 2.20
N ALA A 19 26.31 -16.64 3.29
CA ALA A 19 26.72 -15.27 3.56
C ALA A 19 26.93 -15.02 5.07
N LYS A 20 27.93 -14.20 5.42
CA LYS A 20 28.16 -13.78 6.82
C LYS A 20 27.16 -12.74 7.30
N ASN A 21 26.71 -11.88 6.38
CA ASN A 21 25.77 -10.80 6.66
C ASN A 21 24.61 -10.85 5.68
N ILE A 22 23.41 -10.48 6.15
CA ILE A 22 22.18 -10.39 5.35
C ILE A 22 21.53 -9.04 5.62
N ILE A 23 21.08 -8.37 4.56
CA ILE A 23 20.24 -7.18 4.63
C ILE A 23 18.86 -7.55 4.09
N ILE A 24 17.82 -7.32 4.91
CA ILE A 24 16.43 -7.51 4.49
C ILE A 24 15.90 -6.16 4.02
N ALA A 25 15.73 -6.01 2.71
CA ALA A 25 15.22 -4.81 2.06
C ALA A 25 13.90 -5.08 1.31
N THR A 26 13.07 -6.01 1.81
CA THR A 26 11.86 -6.48 1.11
C THR A 26 10.63 -5.60 1.28
N ASP A 27 10.73 -4.51 2.06
CA ASP A 27 9.61 -3.63 2.44
C ASP A 27 8.49 -4.36 3.24
N PRO A 28 7.82 -3.71 4.23
CA PRO A 28 6.80 -4.38 5.03
C PRO A 28 5.43 -4.47 4.34
N PHE A 29 5.19 -3.82 3.19
CA PHE A 29 3.87 -3.66 2.59
C PHE A 29 3.53 -4.67 1.48
N GLN A 30 4.17 -5.85 1.49
CA GLN A 30 4.00 -6.87 0.45
C GLN A 30 2.67 -7.63 0.54
N ILE A 31 2.10 -7.78 1.73
CA ILE A 31 0.87 -8.55 1.95
C ILE A 31 -0.32 -7.58 2.10
N PRO A 32 -1.30 -7.60 1.18
CA PRO A 32 -2.51 -6.80 1.30
C PRO A 32 -3.27 -7.06 2.59
N HIS A 33 -3.64 -5.99 3.30
CA HIS A 33 -4.52 -6.10 4.47
C HIS A 33 -5.97 -5.85 4.04
N ILE A 34 -6.74 -6.92 3.89
CA ILE A 34 -8.16 -6.87 3.49
C ILE A 34 -9.03 -7.10 4.74
N PRO A 35 -9.89 -6.15 5.14
CA PRO A 35 -10.71 -6.28 6.34
C PRO A 35 -11.78 -7.37 6.15
N VAL A 36 -12.21 -8.02 7.25
CA VAL A 36 -13.16 -9.14 7.21
C VAL A 36 -14.49 -8.77 6.53
N ILE A 37 -14.99 -7.56 6.78
CA ILE A 37 -16.24 -7.04 6.19
C ILE A 37 -16.25 -7.08 4.65
N ALA A 38 -15.08 -7.05 3.99
CA ALA A 38 -14.97 -7.20 2.54
C ALA A 38 -15.59 -8.52 2.03
N LYS A 39 -15.53 -9.58 2.86
CA LYS A 39 -16.11 -10.90 2.54
C LYS A 39 -17.63 -10.96 2.75
N GLU A 40 -18.18 -10.00 3.49
CA GLU A 40 -19.61 -9.93 3.81
C GLU A 40 -20.39 -9.09 2.78
N LEU A 41 -19.69 -8.37 1.91
CA LEU A 41 -20.29 -7.60 0.84
C LEU A 41 -20.89 -8.54 -0.23
N SER A 42 -21.95 -8.06 -0.88
CA SER A 42 -22.58 -8.76 -2.01
C SER A 42 -21.56 -9.05 -3.11
N ASN A 43 -21.68 -10.21 -3.77
CA ASN A 43 -20.83 -10.61 -4.89
C ASN A 43 -20.89 -9.64 -6.09
N ASN A 44 -21.93 -8.81 -6.16
CA ASN A 44 -22.07 -7.80 -7.20
C ASN A 44 -21.20 -6.55 -6.94
N VAL A 45 -20.62 -6.41 -5.74
CA VAL A 45 -19.68 -5.33 -5.42
C VAL A 45 -18.29 -5.74 -5.88
N ILE A 46 -17.79 -5.06 -6.91
CA ILE A 46 -16.41 -5.24 -7.38
C ILE A 46 -15.45 -4.59 -6.39
N GLN A 47 -14.50 -5.36 -5.89
CA GLN A 47 -13.53 -4.93 -4.89
C GLN A 47 -12.11 -5.08 -5.43
N LEU A 48 -11.28 -4.06 -5.25
CA LEU A 48 -9.86 -4.09 -5.59
C LEU A 48 -9.04 -3.55 -4.41
N HIS A 49 -7.98 -4.26 -4.04
CA HIS A 49 -6.99 -3.70 -3.12
C HIS A 49 -6.13 -2.67 -3.87
N SER A 50 -5.59 -1.66 -3.16
CA SER A 50 -4.78 -0.59 -3.76
C SER A 50 -3.56 -1.12 -4.54
N SER A 51 -2.99 -2.25 -4.13
CA SER A 51 -1.87 -2.91 -4.84
C SER A 51 -2.26 -3.48 -6.22
N GLN A 52 -3.54 -3.75 -6.45
CA GLN A 52 -4.09 -4.27 -7.70
C GLN A 52 -4.63 -3.16 -8.61
N TYR A 53 -4.94 -1.98 -8.05
CA TYR A 53 -5.36 -0.81 -8.81
C TYR A 53 -4.21 -0.28 -9.68
N LYS A 54 -4.49 -0.03 -10.95
CA LYS A 54 -3.58 0.54 -11.95
C LYS A 54 -4.17 1.77 -12.64
N ASN A 55 -5.48 1.77 -12.90
CA ASN A 55 -6.20 2.91 -13.49
C ASN A 55 -7.73 2.72 -13.43
N ASN A 56 -8.45 3.81 -13.72
CA ASN A 56 -9.91 3.88 -13.74
C ASN A 56 -10.61 2.81 -14.61
N ARG A 57 -9.95 2.28 -15.66
CA ARG A 57 -10.57 1.37 -16.64
C ARG A 57 -10.83 -0.02 -16.07
N GLN A 58 -10.22 -0.33 -14.92
CA GLN A 58 -10.49 -1.57 -14.18
C GLN A 58 -11.80 -1.50 -13.40
N LEU A 59 -12.40 -0.31 -13.24
CA LEU A 59 -13.61 -0.11 -12.48
C LEU A 59 -14.82 -0.19 -13.39
N VAL A 60 -15.87 -0.85 -12.90
CA VAL A 60 -17.19 -0.81 -13.54
C VAL A 60 -17.78 0.60 -13.46
N ASP A 61 -18.79 0.88 -14.27
CA ASP A 61 -19.50 2.15 -14.22
C ASP A 61 -20.19 2.36 -12.87
N GLY A 62 -20.28 3.62 -12.46
CA GLY A 62 -20.91 4.04 -11.21
C GLY A 62 -19.94 4.56 -10.16
N ASN A 63 -20.46 4.68 -8.94
CA ASN A 63 -19.81 5.34 -7.82
C ASN A 63 -18.72 4.47 -7.20
N VAL A 64 -17.69 5.11 -6.66
CA VAL A 64 -16.56 4.41 -6.01
C VAL A 64 -16.47 4.76 -4.54
N LEU A 65 -16.23 3.75 -3.70
CA LEU A 65 -15.85 3.92 -2.32
C LEU A 65 -14.39 3.49 -2.13
N VAL A 66 -13.52 4.43 -1.74
CA VAL A 66 -12.16 4.14 -1.33
C VAL A 66 -12.11 3.94 0.18
N VAL A 67 -11.69 2.75 0.62
CA VAL A 67 -11.57 2.41 2.05
C VAL A 67 -10.12 2.59 2.49
N GLY A 68 -9.89 3.53 3.41
CA GLY A 68 -8.57 3.82 3.97
C GLY A 68 -7.99 5.15 3.48
N GLY A 69 -7.55 5.96 4.44
CA GLY A 69 -7.05 7.31 4.22
C GLY A 69 -5.52 7.45 4.11
N GLY A 70 -4.81 6.35 3.87
CA GLY A 70 -3.36 6.40 3.63
C GLY A 70 -3.03 7.08 2.30
N ASN A 71 -1.73 7.30 2.03
CA ASN A 71 -1.28 7.97 0.81
C ASN A 71 -1.88 7.37 -0.48
N SER A 72 -1.84 6.04 -0.63
CA SER A 72 -2.42 5.38 -1.80
C SER A 72 -3.93 5.61 -1.91
N GLY A 73 -4.66 5.52 -0.80
CA GLY A 73 -6.11 5.73 -0.79
C GLY A 73 -6.49 7.16 -1.15
N ALA A 74 -5.80 8.15 -0.56
CA ALA A 74 -6.02 9.56 -0.88
C ALA A 74 -5.69 9.89 -2.34
N GLN A 75 -4.60 9.33 -2.89
CA GLN A 75 -4.22 9.52 -4.28
C GLN A 75 -5.25 8.91 -5.24
N ILE A 76 -5.66 7.66 -5.02
CA ILE A 76 -6.67 6.98 -5.84
C ILE A 76 -8.01 7.72 -5.77
N ALA A 77 -8.44 8.14 -4.57
CA ALA A 77 -9.68 8.90 -4.40
C ALA A 77 -9.63 10.23 -5.17
N THR A 78 -8.49 10.93 -5.13
CA THR A 78 -8.30 12.19 -5.85
C THR A 78 -8.37 11.96 -7.37
N GLU A 79 -7.66 10.95 -7.89
CA GLU A 79 -7.69 10.57 -9.31
C GLU A 79 -9.12 10.30 -9.78
N LEU A 80 -9.85 9.44 -9.07
CA LEU A 80 -11.20 9.02 -9.47
C LEU A 80 -12.24 10.14 -9.32
N SER A 81 -12.05 11.06 -8.36
CA SER A 81 -12.97 12.20 -8.17
C SER A 81 -13.05 13.15 -9.36
N GLY A 82 -12.06 13.13 -10.26
CA GLY A 82 -12.07 13.90 -11.50
C GLY A 82 -13.04 13.38 -12.56
N GLU A 83 -13.54 12.15 -12.42
CA GLU A 83 -14.32 11.46 -13.46
C GLU A 83 -15.65 10.90 -12.98
N ARG A 84 -15.76 10.58 -11.69
CA ARG A 84 -16.94 9.92 -11.11
C ARG A 84 -17.13 10.28 -9.65
N GLU A 85 -18.36 10.08 -9.16
CA GLU A 85 -18.67 10.30 -7.76
C GLU A 85 -17.89 9.32 -6.87
N THR A 86 -17.02 9.89 -6.03
CA THR A 86 -16.04 9.14 -5.26
C THR A 86 -16.16 9.48 -3.78
N TYR A 87 -16.32 8.44 -2.97
CA TYR A 87 -16.44 8.51 -1.52
C TYR A 87 -15.17 7.96 -0.88
N ILE A 88 -14.81 8.48 0.29
CA ILE A 88 -13.71 7.96 1.09
C ILE A 88 -14.18 7.58 2.49
N ALA A 89 -13.96 6.33 2.88
CA ALA A 89 -14.21 5.84 4.23
C ALA A 89 -12.89 5.86 5.02
N VAL A 90 -12.83 6.70 6.05
CA VAL A 90 -11.66 6.84 6.92
C VAL A 90 -12.04 6.64 8.38
N SER A 91 -11.21 5.95 9.14
CA SER A 91 -11.40 5.74 10.58
C SER A 91 -11.00 6.95 11.42
N LYS A 92 -10.13 7.82 10.88
CA LYS A 92 -9.65 9.06 11.51
C LYS A 92 -9.69 10.19 10.49
N LYS A 93 -9.80 11.42 10.98
CA LYS A 93 -9.70 12.62 10.14
C LYS A 93 -8.37 12.59 9.36
N LEU A 94 -8.45 12.85 8.06
CA LEU A 94 -7.27 12.97 7.20
C LEU A 94 -6.47 14.20 7.60
N ASN A 95 -5.18 14.00 7.86
CA ASN A 95 -4.22 15.07 8.10
C ASN A 95 -3.33 15.21 6.86
N TYR A 96 -3.32 16.40 6.29
CA TYR A 96 -2.50 16.72 5.13
C TYR A 96 -1.33 17.58 5.59
N PHE A 97 -0.12 17.07 5.41
CA PHE A 97 1.10 17.84 5.66
C PHE A 97 1.62 18.42 4.35
N PRO A 98 2.11 19.67 4.34
CA PRO A 98 2.73 20.23 3.16
C PRO A 98 4.00 19.42 2.82
N LEU A 99 4.19 19.09 1.54
CA LEU A 99 5.39 18.41 1.07
C LEU A 99 6.65 19.22 1.38
N LEU A 100 6.55 20.55 1.28
CA LEU A 100 7.63 21.49 1.54
C LEU A 100 7.37 22.29 2.80
N LEU A 101 8.26 22.17 3.78
CA LEU A 101 8.32 23.01 4.96
C LEU A 101 9.66 23.76 4.93
N CYS A 102 9.61 25.10 4.89
CA CYS A 102 10.79 25.97 4.82
C CYS A 102 11.76 25.60 3.67
N LYS A 103 11.21 25.35 2.48
CA LYS A 103 11.95 24.92 1.26
C LYS A 103 12.66 23.56 1.37
N ARG A 104 12.36 22.76 2.40
CA ARG A 104 12.84 21.38 2.55
C ARG A 104 11.67 20.41 2.64
N SER A 105 11.88 19.17 2.20
CA SER A 105 10.86 18.12 2.32
C SER A 105 10.50 17.88 3.78
N ILE A 106 9.23 17.64 4.10
CA ILE A 106 8.84 17.23 5.47
C ILE A 106 9.61 15.97 5.93
N PHE A 107 9.96 15.08 5.00
CA PHE A 107 10.77 13.90 5.30
C PHE A 107 12.20 14.26 5.72
N TRP A 108 12.75 15.38 5.23
CA TRP A 108 14.06 15.86 5.67
C TRP A 108 14.08 16.14 7.18
N TRP A 109 13.00 16.73 7.70
CA TRP A 109 12.83 17.05 9.13
C TRP A 109 12.48 15.84 10.01
N LEU A 110 11.98 14.75 9.43
CA LEU A 110 11.61 13.54 10.19
C LEU A 110 12.75 12.51 10.26
N ILE A 111 13.74 12.64 9.38
CA ILE A 111 14.83 11.67 9.20
C ILE A 111 16.18 12.24 9.68
N ASN A 112 16.33 13.57 9.79
CA ASN A 112 17.51 14.25 10.36
C ASN A 112 17.12 14.89 11.69
#